data_AF-A0A1V5UL58-F1
#
_entry.id   AF-A0A1V5UL58-F1
#
_cell.length_a   1.000
_cell.length_b   1.000
_cell.length_c   1.000
_cell.angle_alpha   90.00
_cell.angle_beta   90.00
_cell.angle_gamma   90.00
#
_symmetry.space_group_name_H-M   'P 1'
#
loop_
_entity.id
_entity.type
_entity.pdbx_description
1 polymer ?
#
loop_
_entity_poly.entity_id
_entity_poly.type
_entity_poly.pdbx_seq_one_letter_code
_entity_poly.pdbx_strand_id
1 'polypeptide(L)'
;MELLKSSYEIGEFYMENSPAKKPFFREVLTKMRELKKLIKYNYVTREQLTKMCASPDHQGIAASFGGIKISGIQSYLKEIEKREDVFLFILDCIHDPHNLGAILRSSFSLGVSGCVIFEKRSAKINATVAKTSAGAVFHSKLIMSEGIFDAISSLRNAGFKVLGCEMNAEKNVFDYDLKKGRYAIILSNEGEGLSGKSQSKIDGLVKIPMQADFDSLNVSVTAGIIAYEYARQGIAGK
;
A
#
# COMPACT_ATOMS: atom_id res chain seq x y z
N MET A 1 -6.86 0.41 -15.48
CA MET A 1 -7.33 -1.00 -15.38
C MET A 1 -7.71 -1.37 -13.95
N GLU A 2 -6.80 -1.27 -12.97
CA GLU A 2 -7.11 -1.64 -11.58
C GLU A 2 -8.29 -0.85 -10.99
N LEU A 3 -8.38 0.46 -11.24
CA LEU A 3 -9.57 1.25 -10.87
C LEU A 3 -10.89 0.66 -11.41
N LEU A 4 -10.91 0.13 -12.65
CA LEU A 4 -12.10 -0.54 -13.20
C LEU A 4 -12.45 -1.81 -12.43
N LYS A 5 -11.44 -2.60 -12.03
CA LYS A 5 -11.60 -3.84 -11.25
C LYS A 5 -11.96 -3.58 -9.78
N SER A 6 -11.72 -2.38 -9.29
CA SER A 6 -11.96 -1.99 -7.91
C SER A 6 -13.44 -1.76 -7.58
N SER A 7 -13.73 -1.60 -6.29
CA SER A 7 -15.05 -1.22 -5.75
C SER A 7 -15.35 0.30 -5.82
N TYR A 8 -14.46 1.09 -6.43
CA TYR A 8 -14.69 2.51 -6.61
C TYR A 8 -15.72 2.74 -7.71
N GLU A 9 -16.61 3.69 -7.45
CA GLU A 9 -17.47 4.28 -8.46
C GLU A 9 -16.62 5.20 -9.34
N ILE A 10 -16.75 5.01 -10.65
CA ILE A 10 -16.07 5.84 -11.65
C ILE A 10 -17.09 6.87 -12.12
N GLY A 11 -16.70 8.14 -12.02
CA GLY A 11 -17.48 9.26 -12.52
C GLY A 11 -17.29 9.40 -14.02
N GLU A 12 -16.59 10.47 -14.41
CA GLU A 12 -16.33 10.79 -15.80
C GLU A 12 -15.21 9.93 -16.36
N PHE A 13 -15.37 9.50 -17.61
CA PHE A 13 -14.38 8.71 -18.34
C PHE A 13 -14.08 9.39 -19.68
N TYR A 14 -12.79 9.51 -19.99
CA TYR A 14 -12.31 10.23 -21.18
C TYR A 14 -11.36 9.36 -21.97
N MET A 15 -11.48 9.42 -23.30
CA MET A 15 -10.61 8.72 -24.23
C MET A 15 -10.04 9.69 -25.26
N GLU A 16 -8.75 9.55 -25.59
CA GLU A 16 -8.08 10.37 -26.60
C GLU A 16 -8.73 10.13 -27.97
N ASN A 17 -9.04 11.21 -28.70
CA ASN A 17 -9.62 11.17 -30.04
C ASN A 17 -8.59 10.80 -31.13
N SER A 18 -7.87 9.69 -30.96
CA SER A 18 -6.84 9.25 -31.90
C SER A 18 -7.11 7.86 -32.49
N PRO A 19 -7.06 7.69 -33.83
CA PRO A 19 -7.25 6.40 -34.49
C PRO A 19 -6.11 5.38 -34.23
N ALA A 20 -4.98 5.80 -33.65
CA ALA A 20 -3.73 5.02 -33.57
C ALA A 20 -3.57 4.14 -32.31
N LYS A 21 -4.45 4.20 -31.30
CA LYS A 21 -4.28 3.49 -30.01
C LYS A 21 -5.35 2.42 -29.73
N LYS A 22 -5.63 1.55 -30.70
CA LYS A 22 -6.72 0.55 -30.60
C LYS A 22 -6.51 -0.59 -29.59
N PRO A 23 -5.31 -1.17 -29.35
CA PRO A 23 -5.21 -2.38 -28.50
C PRO A 23 -5.59 -2.14 -27.04
N PHE A 24 -4.97 -1.17 -26.38
CA PHE A 24 -5.25 -0.87 -24.97
C PHE A 24 -6.68 -0.33 -24.77
N PHE A 25 -7.20 0.45 -25.71
CA PHE A 25 -8.57 0.95 -25.65
C PHE A 25 -9.58 -0.19 -25.75
N ARG A 26 -9.34 -1.14 -26.67
CA ARG A 26 -10.15 -2.36 -26.78
C ARG A 26 -10.09 -3.18 -25.50
N GLU A 27 -8.90 -3.35 -24.92
CA GLU A 27 -8.73 -4.06 -23.64
C GLU A 27 -9.57 -3.44 -22.52
N VAL A 28 -9.52 -2.11 -22.40
CA VAL A 28 -10.30 -1.35 -21.43
C VAL A 28 -11.80 -1.49 -21.66
N LEU A 29 -12.27 -1.32 -22.90
CA LEU A 29 -13.69 -1.46 -23.25
C LEU A 29 -14.19 -2.90 -23.04
N THR A 30 -13.37 -3.90 -23.37
CA THR A 30 -13.67 -5.32 -23.08
C THR A 30 -13.79 -5.52 -21.58
N LYS A 31 -12.84 -4.99 -20.78
CA LYS A 31 -12.90 -5.09 -19.33
C LYS A 31 -14.14 -4.42 -18.73
N MET A 32 -14.54 -3.25 -19.25
CA MET A 32 -15.78 -2.58 -18.82
C MET A 32 -17.00 -3.46 -19.06
N ARG A 33 -17.09 -4.13 -20.22
CA ARG A 33 -18.18 -5.05 -20.55
C ARG A 33 -18.16 -6.30 -19.67
N GLU A 34 -17.01 -6.92 -19.47
CA GLU A 34 -16.84 -8.09 -18.59
C GLU A 34 -17.30 -7.80 -17.16
N LEU A 35 -16.93 -6.63 -16.65
CA LEU A 35 -17.30 -6.18 -15.30
C LEU A 35 -18.73 -5.63 -15.22
N LYS A 36 -19.49 -5.65 -16.34
CA LYS A 36 -20.84 -5.08 -16.46
C LYS A 36 -20.92 -3.61 -16.01
N LYS A 37 -19.82 -2.86 -16.14
CA LYS A 37 -19.76 -1.43 -15.82
C LYS A 37 -20.11 -0.62 -17.08
N LEU A 38 -21.32 -0.08 -17.13
CA LEU A 38 -21.78 0.81 -18.21
C LEU A 38 -21.34 2.26 -17.93
N ILE A 39 -20.05 2.55 -18.11
CA ILE A 39 -19.51 3.90 -17.92
C ILE A 39 -19.59 4.64 -19.25
N LYS A 40 -20.29 5.78 -19.27
CA LYS A 40 -20.29 6.69 -20.42
C LYS A 40 -18.90 7.30 -20.55
N TYR A 41 -18.39 7.43 -21.77
CA TYR A 41 -17.10 8.05 -22.04
C TYR A 41 -17.19 9.11 -23.12
N ASN A 42 -16.35 10.14 -23.01
CA ASN A 42 -16.24 11.24 -23.97
C ASN A 42 -14.89 11.19 -24.68
N TYR A 43 -14.89 11.51 -25.98
CA TYR A 43 -13.65 11.71 -26.72
C TYR A 43 -13.10 13.12 -26.49
N VAL A 44 -11.80 13.23 -26.26
CA VAL A 44 -11.09 14.49 -25.99
C VAL A 44 -9.74 14.51 -26.67
N THR A 45 -9.15 15.68 -26.87
CA THR A 45 -7.80 15.80 -27.44
C THR A 45 -6.73 15.36 -26.44
N ARG A 46 -5.53 15.03 -26.95
CA ARG A 46 -4.35 14.73 -26.13
C ARG A 46 -4.01 15.87 -25.16
N GLU A 47 -4.13 17.11 -25.64
CA GLU A 47 -3.87 18.32 -24.86
C GLU A 47 -4.87 18.47 -23.70
N GLN A 48 -6.15 18.23 -23.97
CA GLN A 48 -7.19 18.21 -22.93
C GLN A 48 -6.90 17.16 -21.86
N LEU A 49 -6.52 15.94 -22.24
CA LEU A 49 -6.13 14.89 -21.29
C LEU A 49 -4.89 15.28 -20.48
N THR A 50 -3.87 15.84 -21.13
CA THR A 50 -2.65 16.29 -20.45
C THR A 50 -2.97 17.35 -19.39
N LYS A 51 -3.88 18.28 -19.72
CA LYS A 51 -4.37 19.30 -18.78
C LYS A 51 -5.17 18.69 -17.62
N MET A 52 -6.06 17.74 -17.90
CA MET A 52 -6.86 17.04 -16.88
C MET A 52 -5.99 16.21 -15.92
N CYS A 53 -4.99 15.51 -16.44
CA CYS A 53 -4.11 14.63 -15.66
C CYS A 53 -2.90 15.36 -15.05
N ALA A 54 -2.70 16.64 -15.39
CA ALA A 54 -1.48 17.39 -15.09
C ALA A 54 -0.19 16.63 -15.49
N SER A 55 -0.26 15.79 -16.53
CA SER A 55 0.83 14.92 -16.97
C SER A 55 0.60 14.41 -18.39
N PRO A 56 1.63 14.33 -19.25
CA PRO A 56 1.52 13.79 -20.61
C PRO A 56 1.47 12.24 -20.64
N ASP A 57 1.68 11.57 -19.51
CA ASP A 57 1.77 10.11 -19.37
C ASP A 57 0.40 9.43 -19.18
N HIS A 58 -0.68 10.06 -19.65
CA HIS A 58 -2.06 9.60 -19.46
C HIS A 58 -2.46 8.39 -20.34
N GLN A 59 -1.58 7.90 -21.22
CA GLN A 59 -1.81 6.74 -22.09
C GLN A 59 -3.09 6.82 -22.97
N GLY A 60 -3.67 8.00 -23.10
CA GLY A 60 -4.88 8.28 -23.87
C GLY A 60 -6.19 7.97 -23.14
N ILE A 61 -6.18 7.70 -21.82
CA ILE A 61 -7.39 7.43 -21.03
C ILE A 61 -7.32 8.18 -19.69
N ALA A 62 -8.43 8.78 -19.28
CA ALA A 62 -8.57 9.33 -17.93
C ALA A 62 -9.92 8.93 -17.32
N ALA A 63 -9.96 8.80 -16.00
CA ALA A 63 -11.18 8.52 -15.25
C ALA A 63 -11.17 9.29 -13.93
N SER A 64 -12.29 9.90 -13.56
CA SER A 64 -12.49 10.49 -12.24
C SER A 64 -13.16 9.50 -11.29
N PHE A 65 -12.87 9.62 -10.00
CA PHE A 65 -13.44 8.80 -8.92
C PHE A 65 -13.46 9.61 -7.62
N GLY A 66 -14.28 9.20 -6.65
CA GLY A 66 -14.54 9.95 -5.41
C GLY A 66 -13.40 10.03 -4.38
N GLY A 67 -12.14 9.85 -4.79
CA GLY A 67 -10.98 9.79 -3.89
C GLY A 67 -10.73 8.39 -3.31
N ILE A 68 -9.58 8.21 -2.65
CA ILE A 68 -9.16 6.92 -2.08
C ILE A 68 -9.85 6.70 -0.72
N LYS A 69 -10.44 5.52 -0.54
CA LYS A 69 -11.04 5.07 0.72
C LYS A 69 -9.94 4.78 1.73
N ILE A 70 -10.02 5.45 2.87
CA ILE A 70 -9.12 5.24 4.01
C ILE A 70 -10.00 4.98 5.23
N SER A 71 -9.72 3.93 5.98
CA SER A 71 -10.46 3.60 7.20
C SER A 71 -9.72 4.13 8.42
N GLY A 72 -10.42 4.73 9.38
CA GLY A 72 -9.82 5.01 10.69
C GLY A 72 -9.44 3.71 11.40
N ILE A 73 -8.37 3.73 12.20
CA ILE A 73 -7.84 2.54 12.88
C ILE A 73 -8.88 1.80 13.71
N GLN A 74 -9.73 2.50 14.46
CA GLN A 74 -10.80 1.88 15.26
C GLN A 74 -11.86 1.19 14.38
N SER A 75 -12.23 1.82 13.26
CA SER A 75 -13.17 1.22 12.30
C SER A 75 -12.58 -0.04 11.67
N TYR A 76 -11.28 -0.03 11.36
CA TYR A 76 -10.61 -1.20 10.81
C TYR A 76 -10.52 -2.34 11.83
N LEU A 77 -10.13 -2.05 13.07
CA LEU A 77 -10.04 -3.06 14.14
C LEU A 77 -11.38 -3.76 14.38
N LYS A 78 -12.49 -3.01 14.32
CA LYS A 78 -13.85 -3.57 14.38
C LYS A 78 -14.16 -4.47 13.18
N GLU A 79 -13.75 -4.08 11.97
CA GLU A 79 -13.94 -4.87 10.74
C GLU A 79 -13.22 -6.23 10.82
N ILE A 80 -12.03 -6.28 11.43
CA ILE A 80 -11.22 -7.49 11.52
C ILE A 80 -11.35 -8.23 12.85
N GLU A 81 -12.31 -7.87 13.71
CA GLU A 81 -12.43 -8.38 15.09
C GLU A 81 -12.35 -9.92 15.17
N LYS A 82 -12.98 -10.61 14.21
CA LYS A 82 -13.04 -12.08 14.15
C LYS A 82 -11.89 -12.74 13.37
N ARG A 83 -10.93 -11.98 12.84
CA ARG A 83 -9.78 -12.51 12.09
C ARG A 83 -8.63 -12.86 13.02
N GLU A 84 -8.23 -14.12 13.06
CA GLU A 84 -7.11 -14.57 13.90
C GLU A 84 -5.77 -14.15 13.29
N ASP A 85 -5.62 -14.31 11.97
CA ASP A 85 -4.37 -14.01 11.26
C ASP A 85 -4.46 -12.70 10.47
N VAL A 86 -3.65 -11.73 10.88
CA VAL A 86 -3.58 -10.40 10.24
C VAL A 86 -2.16 -9.88 10.27
N PHE A 87 -1.62 -9.54 9.11
CA PHE A 87 -0.31 -8.91 9.00
C PHE A 87 -0.42 -7.50 8.43
N LEU A 88 0.10 -6.51 9.15
CA LEU A 88 0.07 -5.10 8.77
C LEU A 88 1.49 -4.52 8.68
N PHE A 89 1.64 -3.51 7.83
CA PHE A 89 2.73 -2.55 7.98
C PHE A 89 2.25 -1.28 8.67
N ILE A 90 3.10 -0.71 9.52
CA ILE A 90 2.95 0.65 10.03
C ILE A 90 4.01 1.51 9.35
N LEU A 91 3.59 2.45 8.51
CA LEU A 91 4.48 3.24 7.66
C LEU A 91 4.77 4.58 8.33
N ASP A 92 5.87 4.66 9.07
CA ASP A 92 6.28 5.87 9.80
C ASP A 92 7.24 6.73 8.97
N CYS A 93 6.95 8.03 8.86
CA CYS A 93 7.75 9.00 8.10
C CYS A 93 7.99 8.66 6.61
N ILE A 94 7.12 7.87 5.96
CA ILE A 94 7.25 7.56 4.52
C ILE A 94 6.78 8.75 3.68
N HIS A 95 7.63 9.76 3.50
CA HIS A 95 7.29 11.02 2.84
C HIS A 95 7.36 10.98 1.30
N ASP A 96 8.13 10.05 0.74
CA ASP A 96 8.26 9.90 -0.71
C ASP A 96 7.08 9.10 -1.29
N PRO A 97 6.27 9.67 -2.21
CA PRO A 97 5.18 8.96 -2.87
C PRO A 97 5.65 7.80 -3.76
N HIS A 98 6.91 7.78 -4.21
CA HIS A 98 7.48 6.63 -4.94
C HIS A 98 7.63 5.43 -4.01
N ASN A 99 8.28 5.62 -2.86
CA ASN A 99 8.38 4.59 -1.81
C ASN A 99 6.99 4.11 -1.35
N LEU A 100 6.06 5.02 -1.05
CA LEU A 100 4.72 4.63 -0.62
C LEU A 100 4.02 3.75 -1.67
N GLY A 101 4.03 4.16 -2.95
CA GLY A 101 3.38 3.37 -3.98
C GLY A 101 4.07 2.01 -4.22
N ALA A 102 5.40 1.95 -4.17
CA ALA A 102 6.13 0.69 -4.28
C ALA A 102 5.81 -0.27 -3.11
N ILE A 103 5.73 0.24 -1.87
CA ILE A 103 5.31 -0.53 -0.69
C ILE A 103 3.90 -1.08 -0.89
N LEU A 104 2.94 -0.25 -1.31
CA LEU A 104 1.56 -0.68 -1.53
C LEU A 104 1.46 -1.76 -2.62
N ARG A 105 2.23 -1.63 -3.70
CA ARG A 105 2.30 -2.64 -4.77
C ARG A 105 2.74 -3.99 -4.23
N SER A 106 3.87 -4.03 -3.55
CA SER A 106 4.43 -5.28 -3.01
C SER A 106 3.52 -5.86 -1.94
N SER A 107 3.06 -5.03 -1.00
CA SER A 107 2.19 -5.42 0.11
C SER A 107 0.90 -6.07 -0.38
N PHE A 108 0.18 -5.40 -1.30
CA PHE A 108 -1.05 -5.94 -1.87
C PHE A 108 -0.80 -7.25 -2.64
N SER A 109 0.24 -7.28 -3.48
CA SER A 109 0.56 -8.45 -4.31
C SER A 109 0.94 -9.68 -3.49
N LEU A 110 1.49 -9.48 -2.30
CA LEU A 110 1.99 -10.53 -1.40
C LEU A 110 1.02 -10.82 -0.25
N GLY A 111 -0.18 -10.24 -0.27
CA GLY A 111 -1.28 -10.56 0.64
C GLY A 111 -1.20 -9.92 2.02
N VAL A 112 -0.41 -8.86 2.20
CA VAL A 112 -0.42 -8.04 3.42
C VAL A 112 -1.83 -7.48 3.63
N SER A 113 -2.36 -7.55 4.85
CA SER A 113 -3.76 -7.21 5.15
C SER A 113 -4.06 -5.71 5.06
N GLY A 114 -3.03 -4.86 5.17
CA GLY A 114 -3.18 -3.41 5.10
C GLY A 114 -1.93 -2.64 5.53
N CYS A 115 -1.97 -1.33 5.33
CA CYS A 115 -0.92 -0.41 5.74
C CYS A 115 -1.52 0.71 6.59
N VAL A 116 -0.96 0.89 7.79
CA VAL A 116 -1.25 2.03 8.66
C VAL A 116 -0.40 3.22 8.20
N ILE A 117 -1.05 4.36 8.01
CA ILE A 117 -0.47 5.62 7.57
C ILE A 117 -0.91 6.75 8.52
N PHE A 118 -0.26 7.91 8.38
CA PHE A 118 -0.49 9.07 9.24
C PHE A 118 -0.72 10.34 8.41
N GLU A 119 -1.55 11.25 8.92
CA GLU A 119 -1.90 12.50 8.22
C GLU A 119 -0.68 13.39 7.92
N LYS A 120 0.25 13.49 8.89
CA LYS A 120 1.43 14.39 8.81
C LYS A 120 2.76 13.69 8.53
N ARG A 121 2.83 12.37 8.71
CA ARG A 121 4.06 11.56 8.64
C ARG A 121 4.03 10.56 7.48
N SER A 122 3.29 10.89 6.43
CA SER A 122 3.17 10.07 5.23
C SER A 122 3.05 10.93 3.98
N ALA A 123 3.46 10.38 2.84
CA ALA A 123 3.21 10.96 1.54
C ALA A 123 1.71 11.08 1.31
N LYS A 124 1.27 12.19 0.71
CA LYS A 124 -0.12 12.32 0.27
C LYS A 124 -0.40 11.29 -0.82
N ILE A 125 -1.55 10.62 -0.72
CA ILE A 125 -2.00 9.69 -1.76
C ILE A 125 -2.45 10.51 -2.96
N ASN A 126 -1.69 10.43 -4.04
CA ASN A 126 -1.88 11.22 -5.26
C ASN A 126 -1.64 10.38 -6.53
N ALA A 127 -1.62 11.03 -7.69
CA ALA A 127 -1.39 10.37 -8.97
C ALA A 127 -0.04 9.63 -9.03
N THR A 128 1.01 10.15 -8.38
CA THR A 128 2.32 9.47 -8.29
C THR A 128 2.18 8.13 -7.57
N VAL A 129 1.53 8.10 -6.40
CA VAL A 129 1.27 6.84 -5.66
C VAL A 129 0.43 5.86 -6.48
N ALA A 130 -0.59 6.35 -7.19
CA ALA A 130 -1.40 5.50 -8.07
C ALA A 130 -0.57 4.89 -9.21
N LYS A 131 0.35 5.67 -9.80
CA LYS A 131 1.25 5.22 -10.87
C LYS A 131 2.29 4.22 -10.36
N THR A 132 3.02 4.56 -9.29
CA THR A 132 4.10 3.74 -8.75
C THR A 132 3.57 2.45 -8.10
N SER A 133 2.36 2.47 -7.55
CA SER A 133 1.68 1.27 -7.06
C SER A 133 1.12 0.36 -8.15
N ALA A 134 1.20 0.77 -9.43
CA ALA A 134 0.54 0.10 -10.55
C ALA A 134 -0.97 -0.13 -10.31
N GLY A 135 -1.63 0.79 -9.59
CA GLY A 135 -3.04 0.71 -9.23
C GLY A 135 -3.36 -0.16 -8.00
N ALA A 136 -2.37 -0.76 -7.33
CA ALA A 136 -2.60 -1.51 -6.09
C ALA A 136 -3.24 -0.65 -4.98
N VAL A 137 -3.05 0.68 -5.01
CA VAL A 137 -3.71 1.62 -4.10
C VAL A 137 -5.24 1.52 -4.12
N PHE A 138 -5.86 1.11 -5.23
CA PHE A 138 -7.32 0.93 -5.35
C PHE A 138 -7.84 -0.34 -4.68
N HIS A 139 -6.94 -1.24 -4.28
CA HIS A 139 -7.27 -2.52 -3.66
C HIS A 139 -6.68 -2.66 -2.26
N SER A 140 -5.62 -1.90 -1.95
CA SER A 140 -4.95 -1.90 -0.67
C SER A 140 -5.85 -1.34 0.43
N LYS A 141 -5.83 -1.96 1.61
CA LYS A 141 -6.46 -1.42 2.81
C LYS A 141 -5.54 -0.38 3.45
N LEU A 142 -5.92 0.88 3.35
CA LEU A 142 -5.23 2.00 4.01
C LEU A 142 -5.94 2.35 5.30
N ILE A 143 -5.16 2.46 6.38
CA ILE A 143 -5.66 2.64 7.74
C ILE A 143 -5.05 3.93 8.29
N MET A 144 -5.88 4.91 8.61
CA MET A 144 -5.43 6.17 9.20
C MET A 144 -5.39 6.05 10.72
N SER A 145 -4.27 6.46 11.31
CA SER A 145 -4.11 6.67 12.75
C SER A 145 -3.62 8.10 13.00
N GLU A 146 -3.90 8.64 14.19
CA GLU A 146 -3.51 10.00 14.56
C GLU A 146 -1.99 10.16 14.71
N GLY A 147 -1.29 9.07 15.02
CA GLY A 147 0.17 9.04 15.15
C GLY A 147 0.69 7.69 15.60
N ILE A 148 2.02 7.53 15.62
CA ILE A 148 2.65 6.24 15.87
C ILE A 148 2.26 5.62 17.23
N PHE A 149 2.12 6.44 18.28
CA PHE A 149 1.73 5.94 19.61
C PHE A 149 0.28 5.47 19.66
N ASP A 150 -0.63 6.15 18.95
CA ASP A 150 -2.02 5.71 18.81
C ASP A 150 -2.09 4.39 18.04
N ALA A 151 -1.34 4.28 16.94
CA ALA A 151 -1.26 3.04 16.16
C ALA A 151 -0.76 1.86 17.00
N ILE A 152 0.36 2.03 17.71
CA ILE A 152 0.94 0.99 18.56
C ILE A 152 -0.06 0.58 19.65
N SER A 153 -0.64 1.56 20.37
CA SER A 153 -1.57 1.29 21.48
C SER A 153 -2.83 0.56 20.98
N SER A 154 -3.46 1.08 19.93
CA SER A 154 -4.69 0.52 19.35
C SER A 154 -4.49 -0.90 18.84
N LEU A 155 -3.37 -1.17 18.16
CA LEU A 155 -3.07 -2.51 17.64
C LEU A 155 -2.76 -3.50 18.77
N ARG A 156 -1.95 -3.11 19.76
CA ARG A 156 -1.64 -3.99 20.91
C ARG A 156 -2.89 -4.34 21.72
N ASN A 157 -3.76 -3.37 21.96
CA ASN A 157 -5.06 -3.60 22.62
C ASN A 157 -5.96 -4.56 21.82
N ALA A 158 -5.78 -4.64 20.50
CA ALA A 158 -6.46 -5.57 19.62
C ALA A 158 -5.70 -6.90 19.40
N GLY A 159 -4.69 -7.20 20.25
CA GLY A 159 -3.95 -8.45 20.23
C GLY A 159 -2.87 -8.56 19.16
N PHE A 160 -2.46 -7.46 18.53
CA PHE A 160 -1.32 -7.46 17.63
C PHE A 160 -0.01 -7.49 18.41
N LYS A 161 0.92 -8.32 17.94
CA LYS A 161 2.34 -8.19 18.25
C LYS A 161 2.95 -7.14 17.33
N VAL A 162 3.33 -6.00 17.91
CA VAL A 162 3.92 -4.88 17.18
C VAL A 162 5.44 -4.98 17.24
N LEU A 163 6.09 -5.04 16.08
CA LEU A 163 7.53 -5.18 15.94
C LEU A 163 8.11 -3.98 15.20
N GLY A 164 9.32 -3.59 15.55
CA GLY A 164 10.07 -2.57 14.83
C GLY A 164 11.11 -3.20 13.89
N CYS A 165 11.21 -2.73 12.64
CA CYS A 165 12.27 -3.15 11.75
C CYS A 165 13.52 -2.29 11.95
N GLU A 166 14.61 -2.89 12.41
CA GLU A 166 15.88 -2.23 12.73
C GLU A 166 17.05 -3.12 12.34
N MET A 167 18.15 -2.54 11.86
CA MET A 167 19.32 -3.34 11.43
C MET A 167 20.02 -4.04 12.59
N ASN A 168 20.10 -3.36 13.74
CA ASN A 168 20.81 -3.84 14.92
C ASN A 168 19.95 -4.76 15.81
N ALA A 169 18.78 -5.19 15.33
CA ALA A 169 17.96 -6.13 16.08
C ALA A 169 18.67 -7.49 16.23
N GLU A 170 18.46 -8.16 17.36
CA GLU A 170 19.02 -9.49 17.60
C GLU A 170 18.33 -10.55 16.74
N LYS A 171 17.01 -10.48 16.63
CA LYS A 171 16.18 -11.47 15.93
C LYS A 171 15.97 -11.13 14.48
N ASN A 172 16.00 -12.13 13.61
CA ASN A 172 15.63 -11.95 12.22
C ASN A 172 14.10 -11.97 12.09
N VAL A 173 13.57 -11.21 11.14
CA VAL A 173 12.14 -11.25 10.81
C VAL A 173 11.68 -12.65 10.38
N PHE A 174 12.62 -13.45 9.85
CA PHE A 174 12.42 -14.84 9.42
C PHE A 174 12.22 -15.82 10.59
N ASP A 175 12.60 -15.44 11.81
CA ASP A 175 12.48 -16.29 13.01
C ASP A 175 11.05 -16.27 13.58
N TYR A 176 10.16 -15.44 13.03
CA TYR A 176 8.77 -15.28 13.46
C TYR A 176 7.82 -16.02 12.51
N ASP A 177 6.84 -16.74 13.08
CA ASP A 177 5.71 -17.27 12.31
C ASP A 177 4.69 -16.14 12.09
N LEU A 178 4.89 -15.38 11.01
CA LEU A 178 4.08 -14.21 10.64
C LEU A 178 2.68 -14.59 10.15
N LYS A 179 2.42 -15.89 9.93
CA LYS A 179 1.12 -16.42 9.50
C LYS A 179 0.21 -16.81 10.64
N LYS A 180 0.74 -17.00 11.86
CA LYS A 180 -0.05 -17.36 13.03
C LYS A 180 -0.23 -16.18 13.98
N GLY A 181 -1.42 -15.58 13.96
CA GLY A 181 -1.82 -14.47 14.80
C GLY A 181 -1.70 -13.11 14.12
N ARG A 182 -1.78 -12.06 14.95
CA ARG A 182 -1.81 -10.67 14.51
C ARG A 182 -0.44 -10.02 14.66
N TYR A 183 0.12 -9.54 13.57
CA TYR A 183 1.41 -8.87 13.51
C TYR A 183 1.30 -7.51 12.85
N ALA A 184 2.03 -6.54 13.39
CA ALA A 184 2.24 -5.26 12.74
C ALA A 184 3.73 -4.93 12.78
N ILE A 185 4.34 -4.70 11.62
CA ILE A 185 5.76 -4.32 11.54
C ILE A 185 5.87 -2.85 11.18
N ILE A 186 6.56 -2.08 12.01
CA ILE A 186 6.85 -0.68 11.75
C ILE A 186 8.04 -0.58 10.80
N LEU A 187 7.83 0.14 9.71
CA LEU A 187 8.83 0.51 8.74
C LEU A 187 8.98 2.03 8.77
N SER A 188 10.18 2.52 9.06
CA SER A 188 10.51 3.94 9.01
C SER A 188 11.34 4.28 7.77
N ASN A 189 11.37 5.56 7.43
CA ASN A 189 12.25 6.06 6.37
C ASN A 189 13.73 5.85 6.73
N GLU A 190 14.58 5.78 5.70
CA GLU A 190 16.01 5.53 5.81
C GLU A 190 16.70 6.48 6.81
N GLY A 191 17.60 5.94 7.63
CA GLY A 191 18.53 6.71 8.47
C GLY A 191 18.05 7.17 9.85
N GLU A 192 16.74 7.30 10.10
CA GLU A 192 16.25 7.74 11.44
C GLU A 192 16.00 6.61 12.43
N GLY A 193 15.75 5.39 11.93
CA GLY A 193 15.29 4.27 12.77
C GLY A 193 14.00 4.61 13.53
N LEU A 194 13.69 3.82 14.55
CA LEU A 194 12.61 4.03 15.49
C LEU A 194 13.12 4.81 16.69
N SER A 195 12.41 5.89 17.04
CA SER A 195 12.72 6.63 18.26
C SER A 195 12.70 5.71 19.50
N GLY A 196 13.57 5.96 20.48
CA GLY A 196 13.60 5.17 21.73
C GLY A 196 12.26 5.16 22.47
N LYS A 197 11.44 6.21 22.31
CA LYS A 197 10.07 6.25 22.86
C LYS A 197 9.14 5.27 22.15
N SER A 198 9.29 5.06 20.84
CA SER A 198 8.55 4.04 20.10
C SER A 198 9.04 2.64 20.49
N GLN A 199 10.36 2.44 20.59
CA GLN A 199 10.95 1.14 20.94
C GLN A 199 10.51 0.63 22.32
N SER A 200 10.31 1.52 23.31
CA SER A 200 9.82 1.11 24.64
C SER A 200 8.33 0.70 24.69
N LYS A 201 7.58 0.87 23.58
CA LYS A 201 6.14 0.59 23.52
C LYS A 201 5.76 -0.58 22.63
N ILE A 202 6.73 -1.15 21.90
CA ILE A 202 6.56 -2.30 21.00
C ILE A 202 7.00 -3.59 21.67
N ASP A 203 6.67 -4.73 21.07
CA ASP A 203 6.92 -6.05 21.63
C ASP A 203 8.29 -6.63 21.25
N GLY A 204 9.04 -5.95 20.36
CA GLY A 204 10.42 -6.30 20.01
C GLY A 204 10.90 -5.66 18.72
N LEU A 205 12.19 -5.85 18.43
CA LEU A 205 12.82 -5.46 17.18
C LEU A 205 13.14 -6.69 16.33
N VAL A 206 13.09 -6.51 15.01
CA VAL A 206 13.47 -7.51 14.02
C VAL A 206 14.35 -6.89 12.94
N LYS A 207 15.25 -7.68 12.36
CA LYS A 207 16.07 -7.28 11.21
C LYS A 207 15.83 -8.15 9.99
N ILE A 208 16.21 -7.61 8.83
CA ILE A 208 16.54 -8.42 7.67
C ILE A 208 18.04 -8.72 7.75
N PRO A 209 18.47 -9.98 7.77
CA PRO A 209 19.90 -10.30 7.77
C PRO A 209 20.54 -9.82 6.46
N MET A 210 21.64 -9.07 6.59
CA MET A 210 22.43 -8.55 5.47
C MET A 210 23.80 -9.22 5.47
N GLN A 211 24.31 -9.56 4.27
CA GLN A 211 25.64 -10.16 4.13
C GLN A 211 26.78 -9.13 4.19
N ALA A 212 26.52 -7.92 3.71
CA ALA A 212 27.48 -6.83 3.70
C ALA A 212 27.21 -5.89 4.87
N ASP A 213 28.28 -5.28 5.38
CA ASP A 213 28.22 -4.15 6.31
C ASP A 213 27.87 -2.88 5.50
N PHE A 214 26.59 -2.55 5.44
CA PHE A 214 26.04 -1.44 4.65
C PHE A 214 24.92 -0.72 5.40
N ASP A 215 24.81 0.59 5.19
CA ASP A 215 24.03 1.50 6.04
C ASP A 215 22.54 1.23 6.14
N SER A 216 21.86 0.77 5.08
CA SER A 216 20.47 0.29 5.12
C SER A 216 19.97 -0.06 3.73
N LEU A 217 18.90 -0.85 3.68
CA LEU A 217 18.12 -1.04 2.45
C LEU A 217 17.08 0.06 2.31
N ASN A 218 16.73 0.37 1.06
CA ASN A 218 15.59 1.23 0.80
C ASN A 218 14.32 0.67 1.43
N VAL A 219 13.52 1.54 2.06
CA VAL A 219 12.34 1.11 2.83
C VAL A 219 11.32 0.32 2.00
N SER A 220 11.19 0.62 0.70
CA SER A 220 10.30 -0.14 -0.18
C SER A 220 10.83 -1.55 -0.50
N VAL A 221 12.16 -1.71 -0.55
CA VAL A 221 12.83 -3.00 -0.67
C VAL A 221 12.66 -3.81 0.61
N THR A 222 12.89 -3.19 1.77
CA THR A 222 12.65 -3.79 3.09
C THR A 222 11.21 -4.29 3.22
N ALA A 223 10.22 -3.47 2.86
CA ALA A 223 8.81 -3.86 2.85
C ALA A 223 8.57 -5.05 1.91
N GLY A 224 9.19 -5.05 0.73
CA GLY A 224 9.09 -6.14 -0.24
C GLY A 224 9.63 -7.47 0.29
N ILE A 225 10.82 -7.46 0.91
CA ILE A 225 11.44 -8.66 1.50
C ILE A 225 10.57 -9.22 2.62
N ILE A 226 10.10 -8.37 3.53
CA ILE A 226 9.26 -8.80 4.65
C ILE A 226 7.89 -9.31 4.17
N ALA A 227 7.27 -8.62 3.22
CA ALA A 227 6.01 -9.07 2.62
C ALA A 227 6.18 -10.40 1.88
N TYR A 228 7.33 -10.61 1.22
CA TYR A 228 7.61 -11.87 0.54
C TYR A 228 7.82 -13.00 1.54
N GLU A 229 8.52 -12.76 2.64
CA GLU A 229 8.64 -13.75 3.71
C GLU A 229 7.27 -14.13 4.26
N TYR A 230 6.42 -13.15 4.57
CA TYR A 230 5.04 -13.40 4.99
C TYR A 230 4.31 -14.27 3.96
N ALA A 231 4.39 -13.94 2.67
CA ALA A 231 3.78 -14.74 1.61
C ALA A 231 4.35 -16.17 1.55
N ARG A 232 5.68 -16.32 1.62
CA ARG A 232 6.41 -17.60 1.56
C ARG A 232 5.98 -18.54 2.68
N GLN A 233 5.85 -18.04 3.92
CA GLN A 233 5.36 -18.83 5.05
C GLN A 233 3.93 -19.36 4.81
N GLY A 234 3.10 -18.59 4.08
CA GLY A 234 1.76 -19.03 3.71
C GLY A 234 1.70 -20.00 2.53
N ILE A 235 2.73 -20.03 1.67
CA ILE A 235 2.84 -20.99 0.57
C ILE A 235 3.38 -22.32 1.09
N ALA A 236 4.34 -22.30 2.01
CA ALA A 236 4.91 -23.51 2.62
C ALA A 236 3.92 -24.30 3.52
N GLY A 237 2.77 -23.69 3.85
CA GLY A 237 1.66 -24.34 4.57
C GLY A 237 0.58 -24.97 3.68
N LYS A 238 0.77 -25.00 2.34
CA LYS A 238 -0.05 -25.75 1.38
C LYS A 238 0.75 -26.92 0.81
#